data_AF-A0A527GI92-F1
#
_entry.id   AF-A0A527GI92-F1
#
_cell.length_a   1.000
_cell.length_b   1.000
_cell.length_c   1.000
_cell.angle_alpha   90.00
_cell.angle_beta   90.00
_cell.angle_gamma   90.00
#
_symmetry.space_group_name_H-M   'P 1'
#
loop_
_entity.id
_entity.type
_entity.pdbx_description
1 polymer ?
#
loop_
_entity_poly.entity_id
_entity_poly.type
_entity_poly.pdbx_seq_one_letter_code
_entity_poly.pdbx_strand_id
1 'polypeptide(L)' 'WIASGRVRYREDIVDGIENAPQAFLGLLEGRNFGKLIVRIAE' A
#
# COMPACT_ATOMS: atom_id res chain seq x y z
N TRP A 1 8.80 13.19 11.25
CA TRP A 1 7.40 13.57 10.95
C TRP A 1 6.48 12.37 10.94
N ILE A 2 6.66 11.40 10.03
CA ILE A 2 5.86 10.15 10.02
C ILE A 2 6.14 9.27 11.24
N ALA A 3 7.40 8.88 11.47
CA ALA A 3 7.78 8.08 12.65
C ALA A 3 7.52 8.77 13.99
N SER A 4 7.46 10.11 13.98
CA SER A 4 7.14 10.92 15.16
C SER A 4 5.63 11.13 15.36
N GLY A 5 4.76 10.44 14.59
CA GLY A 5 3.30 10.51 14.69
C GLY A 5 2.65 11.84 14.25
N ARG A 6 3.44 12.79 13.72
CA ARG A 6 2.95 14.13 13.32
C ARG A 6 2.21 14.11 11.99
N VAL A 7 2.36 13.05 11.20
CA VAL A 7 1.65 12.84 9.94
C VAL A 7 0.97 11.48 10.02
N ARG A 8 -0.37 11.46 9.94
CA ARG A 8 -1.16 10.25 9.79
C ARG A 8 -1.41 10.04 8.30
N TYR A 9 -1.05 8.88 7.79
CA TYR A 9 -1.32 8.49 6.41
C TYR A 9 -2.14 7.20 6.42
N ARG A 10 -3.01 7.04 5.41
CA ARG A 10 -3.78 5.81 5.22
C ARG A 10 -2.94 4.87 4.36
N GLU A 11 -2.86 3.63 4.81
CA GLU A 11 -2.21 2.55 4.08
C GLU A 11 -3.27 1.68 3.43
N ASP A 12 -3.00 1.28 2.20
CA ASP A 12 -3.72 0.26 1.48
C ASP A 12 -2.82 -0.97 1.43
N ILE A 13 -3.24 -2.07 2.05
CA ILE A 13 -2.39 -3.23 2.28
C ILE A 13 -2.91 -4.40 1.46
N VAL A 14 -2.02 -4.94 0.62
CA VAL A 14 -2.23 -6.14 -0.17
C VAL A 14 -1.37 -7.26 0.40
N ASP A 15 -2.01 -8.38 0.70
CA ASP A 15 -1.33 -9.59 1.17
C ASP A 15 -0.82 -10.42 0.00
N GLY A 16 0.40 -10.95 0.13
CA GLY A 16 0.99 -11.87 -0.84
C GLY A 16 1.66 -11.16 -2.02
N ILE A 17 2.85 -11.64 -2.39
CA ILE A 17 3.60 -11.10 -3.54
C ILE A 17 2.91 -11.42 -4.87
N GLU A 18 2.16 -12.52 -4.91
CA GLU A 18 1.35 -12.95 -6.04
C GLU A 18 0.29 -11.91 -6.43
N ASN A 19 -0.15 -11.08 -5.48
CA ASN A 19 -1.14 -10.02 -5.72
C ASN A 19 -0.49 -8.69 -6.13
N ALA A 20 0.84 -8.56 -6.04
CA ALA A 20 1.56 -7.33 -6.39
C ALA A 20 1.32 -6.86 -7.84
N PRO A 21 1.27 -7.73 -8.88
CA PRO A 21 1.01 -7.28 -10.24
C PRO A 21 -0.35 -6.60 -10.39
N GLN A 22 -1.41 -7.19 -9.81
CA GLN A 22 -2.75 -6.63 -9.86
C GLN A 22 -2.86 -5.33 -9.05
N ALA A 23 -2.22 -5.29 -7.88
CA ALA A 23 -2.16 -4.10 -7.05
C ALA A 23 -1.44 -2.93 -7.76
N PHE A 24 -0.38 -3.23 -8.51
CA PHE A 24 0.35 -2.24 -9.28
C PHE A 24 -0.46 -1.68 -10.46
N LEU A 25 -1.23 -2.53 -11.16
CA LEU A 25 -2.16 -2.05 -12.18
C LEU A 25 -3.22 -1.12 -11.59
N GLY A 26 -3.82 -1.52 -10.46
CA GLY A 26 -4.78 -0.68 -9.73
C GLY A 26 -4.18 0.66 -9.30
N LEU A 27 -2.91 0.70 -8.93
CA LEU A 27 -2.21 1.93 -8.54
C LEU A 27 -2.11 2.90 -9.72
N LEU A 28 -1.76 2.41 -10.91
CA LEU A 28 -1.68 3.22 -12.12
C LEU A 28 -3.05 3.73 -12.59
N GLU A 29 -4.11 2.97 -12.31
CA GLU A 29 -5.50 3.36 -12.57
C GLU A 29 -6.09 4.28 -11.48
N GLY A 30 -5.34 4.56 -10.40
CA GLY A 30 -5.79 5.42 -9.29
C GLY A 30 -6.79 4.77 -8.34
N ARG A 31 -6.83 3.43 -8.26
CA ARG A 31 -7.77 2.69 -7.40
C ARG A 31 -7.35 2.63 -5.92
N ASN A 32 -6.07 2.85 -5.62
CA ASN A 32 -5.53 2.75 -4.25
C ASN A 32 -5.61 4.07 -3.49
N PHE A 33 -5.72 3.98 -2.16
CA PHE A 33 -5.69 5.15 -1.29
C PHE A 33 -4.32 5.35 -0.65
N GLY A 34 -3.72 6.51 -0.91
CA GLY A 34 -2.49 6.90 -0.22
C GLY A 34 -1.33 5.98 -0.56
N LYS A 35 -0.83 5.23 0.44
CA LYS A 35 0.35 4.38 0.30
C LYS A 35 -0.06 2.92 0.13
N LEU A 36 0.26 2.34 -1.02
CA LEU A 36 0.12 0.90 -1.27
C LEU A 36 1.30 0.14 -0.64
N ILE A 37 0.99 -0.91 0.13
CA ILE A 37 1.95 -1.82 0.78
C ILE A 37 1.64 -3.25 0.32
N VAL A 38 2.64 -3.98 -0.14
CA VAL A 38 2.54 -5.44 -0.32
C VAL A 38 3.19 -6.12 0.88
N ARG A 39 2.40 -6.89 1.64
CA ARG A 39 2.85 -7.66 2.80
C ARG A 39 3.20 -9.08 2.35
N ILE A 40 4.44 -9.48 2.60
CA ILE A 40 5.00 -10.77 2.14
C ILE A 40 5.37 -11.72 3.29
N ALA A 41 5.31 -11.24 4.53
CA ALA A 41 5.57 -11.99 5.75
C ALA A 41 4.96 -11.24 6.96
N GLU A 42 4.80 -11.95 8.08
CA GLU A 42 4.47 -11.36 9.39
C GLU A 42 5.69 -10.68 10.04
#